data_AF-A0A661M7L2-F1
#
_entry.id   AF-A0A661M7L2-F1
#
_cell.length_a   1.000
_cell.length_b   1.000
_cell.length_c   1.000
_cell.angle_alpha   90.00
_cell.angle_beta   90.00
_cell.angle_gamma   90.00
#
_symmetry.space_group_name_H-M   'P 1'
#
loop_
_entity.id
_entity.type
_entity.pdbx_description
1 polymer ?
#
loop_
_entity_poly.entity_id
_entity_poly.type
_entity_poly.pdbx_seq_one_letter_code
_entity_poly.pdbx_strand_id
1 'polypeptide(L)' 'METPADHGLSAAEQWLEIELLSPTEARGIWAMFDYVEFKPSRGIRGYGHYHEAYRKEGGKWLISTLKLTRLRVDPIVG' A
#
# COMPACT_ATOMS: atom_id res chain seq x y z
N MET A 1 -23.47 -16.26 5.01
CA MET A 1 -22.01 -16.16 5.09
C MET A 1 -21.55 -16.02 3.65
N GLU A 2 -21.54 -14.79 3.16
CA GLU A 2 -21.20 -14.54 1.75
C GLU A 2 -19.71 -14.69 1.58
N THR A 3 -19.31 -15.52 0.62
CA THR A 3 -17.94 -15.60 0.13
C THR A 3 -17.56 -14.22 -0.40
N PRO A 4 -16.40 -13.63 -0.01
CA PRO A 4 -15.93 -12.42 -0.66
C PRO A 4 -15.88 -12.69 -2.16
N ALA A 5 -16.51 -11.83 -2.95
CA ALA A 5 -16.49 -11.97 -4.39
C ALA A 5 -15.03 -11.99 -4.84
N ASP A 6 -14.61 -13.07 -5.50
CA ASP A 6 -13.35 -13.14 -6.23
C ASP A 6 -13.46 -12.14 -7.38
N HIS A 7 -13.12 -10.88 -7.09
CA HIS A 7 -13.02 -9.83 -8.07
C HIS A 7 -11.77 -10.13 -8.90
N GLY A 8 -11.94 -11.02 -9.89
CA GLY A 8 -10.94 -11.42 -10.88
C GLY A 8 -10.47 -10.25 -11.74
N LEU A 9 -9.85 -9.26 -11.11
CA LEU A 9 -9.36 -8.04 -11.70
C LEU A 9 -7.90 -8.24 -12.09
N SER A 10 -7.57 -7.78 -13.28
CA SER A 10 -6.19 -7.75 -13.75
C SER A 10 -5.33 -6.87 -12.84
N ALA A 11 -4.02 -7.09 -12.80
CA ALA A 11 -3.08 -6.30 -12.01
C ALA A 11 -3.13 -4.77 -12.25
N ALA A 12 -3.85 -4.30 -13.27
CA ALA A 12 -4.06 -2.89 -13.58
C ALA A 12 -5.16 -2.21 -12.73
N GLU A 13 -6.06 -2.98 -12.12
CA GLU A 13 -7.19 -2.45 -11.33
C GLU A 13 -6.97 -2.83 -9.86
N GLN A 14 -6.01 -2.16 -9.22
CA GLN A 14 -5.69 -2.37 -7.81
C GLN A 14 -6.60 -1.48 -6.96
N TRP A 15 -7.66 -2.07 -6.41
CA TRP A 15 -8.59 -1.36 -5.54
C TRP A 15 -8.02 -1.28 -4.12
N LEU A 16 -8.43 -0.24 -3.39
CA LEU A 16 -8.09 -0.09 -1.99
C LEU A 16 -8.89 -1.10 -1.17
N GLU A 17 -8.20 -2.14 -0.71
CA GLU A 17 -8.81 -3.27 -0.05
C GLU A 17 -7.89 -3.82 1.03
N ILE A 18 -8.52 -4.40 2.06
CA ILE A 18 -7.86 -5.28 3.02
C ILE A 18 -8.53 -6.64 2.99
N GLU A 19 -7.73 -7.68 2.80
CA GLU A 19 -8.17 -9.07 2.77
C GLU A 19 -7.60 -9.80 4.00
N LEU A 20 -8.47 -10.44 4.78
CA LEU A 20 -8.05 -11.37 5.84
C LEU A 20 -7.87 -12.77 5.23
N LEU A 21 -6.64 -13.27 5.23
CA LEU A 21 -6.32 -14.59 4.66
C LEU A 21 -6.50 -15.71 5.70
N SER A 22 -6.27 -15.38 6.98
CA SER A 22 -6.41 -16.30 8.10
C SER A 22 -6.57 -15.49 9.41
N PRO A 23 -6.78 -16.14 10.57
CA PRO A 23 -6.79 -15.43 11.86
C PRO A 23 -5.49 -14.68 12.20
N THR A 24 -4.40 -14.97 11.48
CA THR A 24 -3.06 -14.42 11.74
C THR A 24 -2.38 -13.80 10.52
N GLU A 25 -3.02 -13.78 9.35
CA GLU A 25 -2.44 -13.22 8.12
C GLU A 25 -3.45 -12.35 7.37
N ALA A 26 -2.98 -11.25 6.80
CA ALA A 26 -3.78 -10.34 5.99
C ALA A 26 -2.94 -9.67 4.89
N ARG A 27 -3.60 -9.14 3.86
CA ARG A 27 -2.98 -8.30 2.82
C ARG A 27 -3.76 -7.00 2.69
N GLY A 28 -3.07 -5.92 2.36
CA GLY A 28 -3.68 -4.61 2.15
C GLY A 28 -3.07 -3.87 0.97
N ILE A 29 -3.91 -3.17 0.23
CA ILE A 29 -3.50 -2.18 -0.77
C ILE A 29 -3.99 -0.82 -0.29
N TRP A 30 -3.06 0.11 -0.07
CA TRP A 30 -3.36 1.44 0.48
C TRP A 30 -2.94 2.54 -0.47
N ALA A 31 -3.74 3.60 -0.54
CA ALA A 31 -3.35 4.80 -1.25
C ALA A 31 -2.10 5.39 -0.59
N MET A 32 -1.13 5.76 -1.41
CA MET A 32 0.11 6.39 -0.98
C MET A 32 0.17 7.80 -1.55
N PHE A 33 0.44 8.74 -0.64
CA PHE A 33 0.96 10.05 -0.96
C PHE A 33 2.20 10.30 -0.10
N ASP A 34 3.28 10.74 -0.71
CA ASP A 34 4.46 11.22 0.00
C ASP A 34 4.88 12.62 -0.46
N TYR A 35 5.42 13.39 0.47
CA TYR A 35 6.02 14.70 0.22
C TYR A 35 7.42 14.66 0.83
N VAL A 36 8.44 14.58 -0.03
CA VAL A 36 9.83 14.36 0.39
C VAL A 36 10.68 15.55 -0.02
N GLU A 37 11.26 16.24 0.97
CA GLU A 37 12.11 17.41 0.76
C GLU A 37 13.58 17.10 0.99
N PHE A 38 14.41 17.50 0.04
CA PHE A 38 15.86 17.50 0.13
C PHE A 38 16.35 18.95 0.16
N LYS A 39 17.10 19.31 1.21
CA LYS A 39 17.64 20.67 1.34
C LYS A 39 18.86 20.89 0.43
N PRO A 40 19.04 22.10 -0.16
CA PRO A 40 18.04 23.16 -0.32
C PRO A 40 17.15 22.93 -1.56
N SER A 41 15.85 23.23 -1.40
CA SER A 41 14.83 23.49 -2.44
C SER A 41 14.63 22.44 -3.56
N ARG A 42 14.82 21.17 -3.26
CA ARG A 42 14.45 20.06 -4.15
C ARG A 42 13.57 19.06 -3.42
N GLY A 43 12.76 18.33 -4.16
CA GLY A 43 11.93 17.29 -3.55
C GLY A 43 11.06 16.57 -4.56
N ILE A 44 10.21 15.69 -4.05
CA ILE A 44 9.20 15.00 -4.83
C ILE A 44 7.87 14.95 -4.07
N ARG A 45 6.78 14.95 -4.84
CA ARG A 45 5.47 14.48 -4.43
C ARG A 45 5.19 13.17 -5.16
N GLY A 46 5.10 12.07 -4.44
CA GLY A 46 4.78 10.76 -4.99
C GLY A 46 3.34 10.38 -4.73
N TYR A 47 2.74 9.69 -5.71
CA TYR A 47 1.39 9.13 -5.63
C TYR A 47 1.42 7.68 -6.07
N GLY A 48 0.67 6.81 -5.41
CA GLY A 48 0.52 5.42 -5.84
C GLY A 48 -0.04 4.53 -4.75
N HIS A 49 0.54 3.35 -4.56
CA HIS A 49 0.03 2.35 -3.63
C HIS A 49 1.11 1.74 -2.75
N TYR A 50 0.77 1.48 -1.50
CA TYR A 50 1.44 0.47 -0.68
C TYR A 50 0.77 -0.88 -0.89
N HIS A 51 1.57 -1.93 -1.05
CA HIS A 51 1.15 -3.32 -0.95
C HIS A 51 1.78 -3.90 0.30
N GLU A 52 0.93 -4.24 1.25
CA GLU A 52 1.36 -4.72 2.55
C GLU A 52 0.87 -6.14 2.77
N ALA A 53 1.69 -6.93 3.46
CA ALA A 53 1.29 -8.20 4.04
C ALA A 53 1.51 -8.12 5.55
N TYR A 54 0.55 -8.59 6.32
CA TYR A 54 0.56 -8.54 7.77
C TYR A 54 0.64 -9.93 8.37
N ARG A 55 1.34 -10.04 9.51
CA ARG A 55 1.34 -11.22 10.37
C ARG A 55 0.98 -10.83 11.79
N LYS A 56 0.16 -11.65 12.45
CA LYS A 56 -0.19 -11.49 13.85
C LYS A 56 0.77 -12.28 14.72
N GLU A 57 1.63 -11.59 15.46
CA GLU A 57 2.63 -12.19 16.35
C GLU A 57 2.43 -11.65 17.77
N GLY A 58 2.41 -12.53 18.77
CA GLY A 58 2.18 -12.14 20.16
C GLY A 58 0.88 -11.35 20.37
N GLY A 59 -0.16 -11.63 19.57
CA GLY A 59 -1.44 -10.93 19.61
C GLY A 59 -1.49 -9.59 18.88
N LYS A 60 -0.38 -9.14 18.25
CA LYS A 60 -0.29 -7.84 17.55
C LYS A 60 -0.09 -8.05 16.06
N TRP A 61 -0.78 -7.25 15.24
CA TRP A 61 -0.54 -7.20 13.81
C TRP A 61 0.72 -6.41 13.50
N LEU A 62 1.61 -7.00 12.71
CA LEU A 62 2.86 -6.41 12.25
C LEU A 62 2.90 -6.41 10.72
N ILE A 63 3.49 -5.38 10.13
CA ILE A 63 3.81 -5.37 8.70
C ILE A 63 4.96 -6.34 8.48
N SER A 64 4.69 -7.41 7.73
CA SER A 64 5.68 -8.43 7.39
C SER A 64 6.29 -8.24 6.01
N THR A 65 5.63 -7.46 5.14
CA THR A 65 6.17 -7.02 3.84
C THR A 65 5.53 -5.69 3.47
N LEU A 66 6.31 -4.80 2.88
CA LEU A 66 5.84 -3.52 2.34
C LEU A 66 6.48 -3.29 0.96
N LYS A 67 5.66 -3.14 -0.07
CA LYS A 67 6.08 -2.72 -1.41
C LYS A 67 5.39 -1.43 -1.78
N LEU A 68 6.18 -0.39 -2.00
CA LEU A 68 5.72 0.89 -2.51
C LEU A 68 5.79 0.89 -4.05
N THR A 69 4.68 1.26 -4.70
CA THR A 69 4.62 1.49 -6.15
C THR A 69 4.19 2.94 -6.37
N ARG A 70 5.08 3.77 -6.92
CA ARG A 70 4.72 5.13 -7.37
C ARG A 70 4.17 5.05 -8.79
N LEU A 71 2.97 5.56 -8.98
CA LEU A 71 2.32 5.70 -10.29
C LEU A 71 2.60 7.06 -10.91
N ARG A 72 2.78 8.08 -10.06
CA ARG A 72 3.13 9.45 -10.47
C ARG A 72 4.14 10.03 -9.50
N VAL A 73 5.08 10.80 -10.04
CA VAL A 73 6.04 11.57 -9.26
C VAL A 73 6.10 12.98 -9.84
N ASP A 74 5.77 13.97 -9.02
CA ASP A 74 5.89 15.38 -9.37
C ASP A 74 7.10 15.99 -8.66
N PRO A 75 8.04 16.62 -9.38
CA PRO A 75 9.16 17.29 -8.74
C PRO A 75 8.68 18.50 -7.94
N ILE A 76 9.31 18.73 -6.79
CA ILE A 76 9.27 20.01 -6.07
C ILE A 76 10.51 20.77 -6.51
N VAL A 77 10.30 21.92 -7.13
CA VAL A 77 11.35 22.88 -7.51
C VAL A 77 11.01 24.17 -6.80
N GLY A 78 11.97 24.69 -6.02
CA GLY A 78 11.86 26.02 -5.41
C GLY A 78 12.17 27.14 -6.38
#